data_AF-A0A924NRD6-F1
#
_entry.id   AF-A0A924NRD6-F1
#
_cell.length_a   1.000
_cell.length_b   1.000
_cell.length_c   1.000
_cell.angle_alpha   90.00
_cell.angle_beta   90.00
_cell.angle_gamma   90.00
#
_symmetry.space_group_name_H-M   'P 1'
#
loop_
_entity.id
_entity.type
_entity.pdbx_description
1 polymer ?
#
loop_
_entity_poly.entity_id
_entity_poly.type
_entity_poly.pdbx_seq_one_letter_code
_entity_poly.pdbx_strand_id
1 'polypeptide(L)'
;MTRFPLLDRGFVEAYAEWLKPQFADGKAFSADTLERAFTLVGRRPEMLKRVVGEAVADWGGAQALDALIERNAQLIQHRAWQEFASTYNALPDAQKAVLDAIARLSPDYTPFAEAALAAYQAVVVKPLNNSAIQGALDALPDKELIWRAGRGDYAFEDDGLRAWYLEQHPQPQLLGA
;
A
#
# COMPACT_ATOMS: atom_id res chain seq x y z
N MET A 1 23.10 -0.70 -2.32
CA MET A 1 21.94 0.23 -2.34
C MET A 1 21.55 0.50 -0.91
N THR A 2 21.67 1.74 -0.44
CA THR A 2 21.28 2.11 0.92
C THR A 2 19.76 2.15 0.97
N ARG A 3 19.14 1.21 1.69
CA ARG A 3 17.71 1.25 1.98
C ARG A 3 17.48 2.54 2.77
N PHE A 4 16.82 3.54 2.18
CA PHE A 4 16.40 4.70 2.96
C PHE A 4 15.50 4.19 4.08
N PRO A 5 15.80 4.51 5.35
CA PRO A 5 14.95 4.08 6.44
C PRO A 5 13.55 4.63 6.21
N LEU A 6 12.53 3.78 6.36
CA LEU A 6 11.15 4.25 6.43
C LEU A 6 11.10 5.33 7.50
N LEU A 7 10.43 6.44 7.21
CA LEU A 7 10.15 7.43 8.23
C LEU A 7 9.33 6.74 9.32
N ASP A 8 9.95 6.60 10.47
CA ASP A 8 9.47 5.80 11.58
C ASP A 8 8.77 6.71 12.60
N ARG A 9 8.55 6.20 13.81
CA ARG A 9 7.94 6.95 14.90
C ARG A 9 8.66 8.29 15.19
N GLY A 10 9.96 8.39 14.93
CA GLY A 10 10.72 9.61 15.14
C GLY A 10 10.26 10.76 14.24
N PHE A 11 9.82 10.46 13.00
CA PHE A 11 9.21 11.46 12.12
C PHE A 11 7.89 11.98 12.69
N VAL A 12 7.03 11.07 13.16
CA VAL A 12 5.71 11.43 13.71
C VAL A 12 5.85 12.27 14.97
N GLU A 13 6.76 11.90 15.87
CA GLU A 13 7.06 12.67 17.08
C GLU A 13 7.60 14.06 16.74
N ALA A 14 8.58 14.18 15.83
CA ALA A 14 9.11 15.47 15.41
C ALA A 14 8.05 16.33 14.70
N TYR A 15 7.19 15.72 13.88
CA TYR A 15 6.10 16.41 13.20
C TYR A 15 5.03 16.90 14.19
N ALA A 16 4.70 16.09 15.20
CA ALA A 16 3.82 16.49 16.29
C ALA A 16 4.40 17.69 17.07
N GLU A 17 5.68 17.64 17.45
CA GLU A 17 6.37 18.76 18.13
C GLU A 17 6.39 20.03 17.28
N TRP A 18 6.64 19.92 15.97
CA TRP A 18 6.62 21.05 15.05
C TRP A 18 5.22 21.67 14.92
N LEU A 19 4.18 20.85 14.96
CA LEU A 19 2.80 21.31 14.88
C LEU A 19 2.32 21.98 16.17
N LYS A 20 2.68 21.46 17.36
CA LYS A 20 2.25 21.98 18.67
C LYS A 20 2.22 23.52 18.81
N PRO A 21 3.28 24.28 18.48
CA PRO A 21 3.26 25.75 18.61
C PRO A 21 2.32 26.45 17.62
N GLN A 22 1.90 25.79 16.54
CA GLN A 22 0.96 26.31 15.54
C GLN A 22 -0.50 26.18 16.00
N PHE A 23 -0.72 25.41 17.07
CA PHE A 23 -2.02 25.10 17.63
C PHE A 23 -2.16 25.80 18.99
N ALA A 24 -2.88 26.93 19.03
CA ALA A 24 -3.15 27.67 20.27
C ALA A 24 -3.80 26.78 21.35
N ASP A 25 -3.49 27.06 22.62
CA ASP A 25 -3.86 26.31 23.82
C ASP A 25 -5.23 25.61 23.73
N GLY A 26 -5.21 24.27 23.74
CA GLY A 26 -6.40 23.41 23.75
C GLY A 26 -6.65 22.59 22.48
N LYS A 27 -5.83 22.75 21.45
CA LYS A 27 -5.90 22.00 20.19
C LYS A 27 -5.04 20.74 20.28
N ALA A 28 -5.61 19.66 20.82
CA ALA A 28 -4.89 18.39 20.97
C ALA A 28 -5.30 17.41 19.88
N PHE A 29 -4.33 16.98 19.07
CA PHE A 29 -4.34 15.65 18.46
C PHE A 29 -3.22 14.85 19.11
N SER A 30 -3.42 13.55 19.25
CA SER A 30 -2.43 12.67 19.86
C SER A 30 -1.37 12.25 18.84
N ALA A 31 -0.13 12.03 19.32
CA ALA A 31 0.91 11.41 18.51
C ALA A 31 0.47 10.02 18.00
N ASP A 32 -0.34 9.30 18.78
CA ASP A 32 -0.92 8.03 18.38
C ASP A 32 -1.87 8.17 17.18
N THR A 33 -2.66 9.25 17.11
CA THR A 33 -3.52 9.52 15.95
C THR A 33 -2.69 9.82 14.70
N LEU A 34 -1.63 10.61 14.84
CA LEU A 34 -0.72 10.87 13.72
C LEU A 34 -0.03 9.60 13.25
N GLU A 35 0.36 8.71 14.16
CA GLU A 35 0.96 7.41 13.81
C GLU A 35 -0.05 6.51 13.07
N ARG A 36 -1.30 6.45 13.53
CA ARG A 36 -2.38 5.71 12.84
C ARG A 36 -2.63 6.30 11.45
N ALA A 37 -2.80 7.61 11.35
CA ALA A 37 -3.03 8.29 10.07
C ALA A 37 -1.85 8.09 9.12
N PHE A 38 -0.61 8.16 9.62
CA PHE A 38 0.59 7.95 8.82
C PHE A 38 0.65 6.54 8.28
N THR A 39 0.29 5.54 9.08
CA THR A 39 0.18 4.15 8.65
C THR A 39 -0.89 3.98 7.58
N LEU A 40 -2.09 4.56 7.77
CA LEU A 40 -3.20 4.48 6.82
C LEU A 40 -2.85 5.06 5.44
N VAL A 41 -2.02 6.09 5.39
CA VAL A 41 -1.59 6.72 4.12
C VAL A 41 -0.29 6.14 3.54
N GLY A 42 0.17 4.98 4.04
CA GLY A 42 1.34 4.26 3.52
C GLY A 42 2.69 4.85 3.96
N ARG A 43 2.74 5.48 5.15
CA ARG A 43 3.91 6.17 5.71
C ARG A 43 4.55 7.20 4.76
N ARG A 44 3.71 7.91 4.00
CA ARG A 44 4.07 8.99 3.07
C ARG A 44 3.91 10.39 3.72
N PRO A 45 5.01 11.13 3.98
CA PRO A 45 4.95 12.41 4.72
C PRO A 45 4.05 13.46 4.09
N GLU A 46 4.08 13.56 2.76
CA GLU A 46 3.26 14.46 1.97
C GLU A 46 1.77 14.13 2.10
N MET A 47 1.40 12.85 2.19
CA MET A 47 0.04 12.42 2.41
C MET A 47 -0.42 12.75 3.83
N LEU A 48 0.42 12.50 4.84
CA LEU A 48 0.12 12.84 6.23
C LEU A 48 -0.10 14.36 6.38
N LYS A 49 0.78 15.17 5.80
CA LYS A 49 0.65 16.64 5.80
C LYS A 49 -0.65 17.09 5.15
N ARG A 50 -1.07 16.44 4.06
CA ARG A 50 -2.35 16.73 3.41
C ARG A 50 -3.53 16.42 4.33
N VAL A 51 -3.57 15.21 4.92
CA VAL A 51 -4.63 14.80 5.86
C VAL A 51 -4.75 15.76 7.02
N VAL A 52 -3.62 16.12 7.64
CA VAL A 52 -3.59 17.06 8.76
C VAL A 52 -4.05 18.45 8.30
N GLY A 53 -3.55 18.95 7.17
CA GLY A 53 -3.95 20.25 6.63
C GLY A 53 -5.45 20.36 6.34
N GLU A 54 -6.03 19.33 5.71
CA GLU A 54 -7.48 19.22 5.45
C GLU A 54 -8.27 19.17 6.76
N ALA A 55 -7.83 18.34 7.71
CA ALA A 55 -8.51 18.22 9.00
C ALA A 55 -8.50 19.54 9.77
N VAL A 56 -7.43 20.32 9.71
CA VAL A 56 -7.30 21.65 10.33
C VAL A 56 -8.20 22.69 9.66
N ALA A 57 -8.33 22.64 8.33
CA ALA A 57 -9.21 23.54 7.59
C ALA A 57 -10.69 23.29 7.92
N ASP A 58 -11.08 22.02 8.07
CA ASP A 58 -12.45 21.60 8.39
C ASP A 58 -12.76 21.64 9.90
N TRP A 59 -11.79 22.04 10.72
CA TRP A 59 -11.88 21.94 12.17
C TRP A 59 -12.71 23.06 12.81
N GLY A 60 -13.81 22.69 13.46
CA GLY A 60 -14.69 23.59 14.21
C GLY A 60 -14.57 23.55 15.75
N GLY A 61 -13.65 22.77 16.35
CA GLY A 61 -13.48 22.71 17.82
C GLY A 61 -12.75 21.48 18.42
N ALA A 62 -12.19 21.65 19.64
CA ALA A 62 -11.09 20.87 20.26
C ALA A 62 -11.14 19.33 20.27
N GLN A 63 -12.31 18.68 20.26
CA GLN A 63 -12.39 17.21 20.31
C GLN A 63 -12.52 16.53 18.94
N ALA A 64 -12.76 17.29 17.87
CA ALA A 64 -12.99 16.71 16.55
C ALA A 64 -11.72 16.47 15.74
N LEU A 65 -10.57 17.04 16.10
CA LEU A 65 -9.40 17.04 15.22
C LEU A 65 -8.78 15.65 15.04
N ASP A 66 -8.62 14.89 16.12
CA ASP A 66 -8.15 13.50 16.05
C ASP A 66 -9.07 12.65 15.16
N ALA A 67 -10.38 12.76 15.37
CA ALA A 67 -11.38 12.04 14.60
C ALA A 67 -11.41 12.47 13.12
N LEU A 68 -11.20 13.76 12.82
CA LEU A 68 -11.13 14.28 11.45
C LEU A 68 -9.87 13.78 10.74
N ILE A 69 -8.71 13.80 11.40
CA ILE A 69 -7.45 13.27 10.86
C ILE A 69 -7.63 11.78 10.53
N GLU A 70 -8.13 10.99 11.49
CA GLU A 70 -8.30 9.56 11.30
C GLU A 70 -9.31 9.24 10.19
N ARG A 71 -10.46 9.93 10.17
CA ARG A 71 -11.47 9.78 9.11
C ARG A 71 -10.91 10.14 7.74
N ASN A 72 -10.19 11.26 7.61
CA ASN A 72 -9.64 11.70 6.33
C ASN A 72 -8.57 10.71 5.83
N ALA A 73 -7.72 10.19 6.72
CA ALA A 73 -6.75 9.14 6.37
C ALA A 73 -7.45 7.85 5.89
N GLN A 74 -8.50 7.42 6.59
CA GLN A 74 -9.32 6.26 6.19
C GLN A 74 -9.99 6.47 4.83
N LEU A 75 -10.51 7.66 4.56
CA LEU A 75 -11.13 7.98 3.27
C LEU A 75 -10.12 7.92 2.12
N ILE A 76 -8.91 8.45 2.32
CA ILE A 76 -7.82 8.35 1.34
C ILE A 76 -7.45 6.89 1.08
N GLN A 77 -7.25 6.11 2.15
CA GLN A 77 -6.91 4.70 2.04
C GLN A 77 -8.00 3.91 1.31
N HIS A 78 -9.27 4.12 1.69
CA HIS A 78 -10.40 3.43 1.07
C HIS A 78 -10.51 3.75 -0.41
N ARG A 79 -10.32 5.02 -0.81
CA ARG A 79 -10.30 5.40 -2.23
C ARG A 79 -9.17 4.70 -2.98
N ALA A 80 -7.96 4.68 -2.44
CA ALA A 80 -6.83 3.99 -3.03
C ALA A 80 -7.10 2.49 -3.22
N TRP A 81 -7.70 1.83 -2.22
CA TRP A 81 -8.09 0.42 -2.33
C TRP A 81 -9.19 0.18 -3.36
N GLN A 82 -10.18 1.07 -3.47
CA GLN A 82 -11.23 0.97 -4.49
C GLN A 82 -10.67 1.15 -5.91
N GLU A 83 -9.77 2.11 -6.10
CA GLU A 83 -9.07 2.33 -7.36
C GLU A 83 -8.22 1.12 -7.74
N PHE A 84 -7.46 0.58 -6.79
CA PHE A 84 -6.70 -0.65 -6.99
C PHE A 84 -7.62 -1.81 -7.35
N ALA A 85 -8.70 -2.04 -6.61
CA ALA A 85 -9.65 -3.13 -6.86
C ALA A 85 -10.27 -3.02 -8.27
N SER A 86 -10.66 -1.82 -8.67
CA SER A 86 -11.18 -1.54 -10.01
C SER A 86 -10.16 -1.90 -11.10
N THR A 87 -8.93 -1.42 -10.97
CA THR A 87 -7.84 -1.71 -11.92
C THR A 87 -7.51 -3.19 -11.94
N TYR A 88 -7.43 -3.84 -10.78
CA TYR A 88 -7.21 -5.27 -10.63
C TYR A 88 -8.28 -6.09 -11.34
N ASN A 89 -9.56 -5.75 -11.16
CA ASN A 89 -10.67 -6.49 -11.76
C ASN A 89 -10.61 -6.46 -13.29
N ALA A 90 -10.13 -5.36 -13.87
CA ALA A 90 -9.94 -5.19 -15.31
C ALA A 90 -8.69 -5.89 -15.88
N LEU A 91 -7.82 -6.46 -15.04
CA LEU A 91 -6.61 -7.14 -15.50
C LEU A 91 -6.93 -8.47 -16.23
N PRO A 92 -6.18 -8.79 -17.31
CA PRO A 92 -6.11 -10.13 -17.86
C PRO A 92 -5.58 -11.15 -16.83
N ASP A 93 -5.96 -12.41 -16.97
CA ASP A 93 -5.58 -13.49 -16.03
C ASP A 93 -4.07 -13.62 -15.83
N ALA A 94 -3.28 -13.47 -16.90
CA ALA A 94 -1.82 -13.50 -16.82
C ALA A 94 -1.25 -12.37 -15.93
N GLN A 95 -1.85 -11.18 -16.00
CA GLN A 95 -1.43 -10.03 -15.17
C GLN A 95 -1.86 -10.23 -13.71
N LYS A 96 -3.07 -10.74 -13.47
CA LYS A 96 -3.53 -11.09 -12.12
C LYS A 96 -2.62 -12.12 -11.47
N ALA A 97 -2.23 -13.15 -12.23
CA ALA A 97 -1.37 -14.21 -11.74
C ALA A 97 0.04 -13.71 -11.36
N VAL A 98 0.61 -12.83 -12.20
CA VAL A 98 1.92 -12.23 -11.92
C VAL A 98 1.84 -11.30 -10.70
N LEU A 99 0.79 -10.49 -10.59
CA LEU A 99 0.56 -9.63 -9.43
C LEU A 99 0.39 -10.43 -8.13
N ASP A 100 -0.36 -11.53 -8.17
CA ASP A 100 -0.56 -12.43 -7.02
C ASP A 100 0.77 -13.05 -6.55
N ALA A 101 1.59 -13.52 -7.49
CA ALA A 101 2.91 -14.05 -7.16
C ALA A 101 3.83 -12.98 -6.56
N ILE A 102 3.81 -11.75 -7.07
CA ILE A 102 4.54 -10.62 -6.46
C ILE A 102 4.05 -10.44 -5.02
N ALA A 103 2.74 -10.32 -4.79
CA ALA A 103 2.18 -10.11 -3.46
C ALA A 103 2.60 -11.20 -2.46
N ARG A 104 2.64 -12.47 -2.88
CA ARG A 104 2.93 -13.60 -2.00
C ARG A 104 4.42 -13.83 -1.79
N LEU A 105 5.25 -13.60 -2.80
CA LEU A 105 6.67 -13.92 -2.77
C LEU A 105 7.54 -12.70 -2.44
N SER A 106 7.02 -11.47 -2.45
CA SER A 106 7.77 -10.31 -1.99
C SER A 106 8.24 -10.47 -0.53
N PRO A 107 9.48 -10.08 -0.19
CA PRO A 107 10.42 -9.33 -1.04
C PRO A 107 11.28 -10.19 -1.98
N ASP A 108 11.22 -11.52 -1.88
CA ASP A 108 12.11 -12.45 -2.59
C ASP A 108 11.60 -12.87 -3.99
N TYR A 109 10.55 -12.21 -4.48
CA TYR A 109 9.94 -12.51 -5.76
C TYR A 109 10.94 -12.41 -6.91
N THR A 110 11.07 -13.50 -7.68
CA THR A 110 11.91 -13.58 -8.88
C THR A 110 11.09 -14.17 -10.03
N PRO A 111 10.82 -13.43 -11.13
CA PRO A 111 9.78 -13.79 -12.09
C PRO A 111 9.83 -15.18 -12.74
N PHE A 112 11.03 -15.76 -12.87
CA PHE A 112 11.25 -17.05 -13.54
C PHE A 112 11.85 -18.11 -12.60
N ALA A 113 11.88 -17.84 -11.30
CA ALA A 113 12.25 -18.84 -10.31
C ALA A 113 11.14 -19.89 -10.16
N GLU A 114 11.51 -21.09 -9.73
CA GLU A 114 10.57 -22.20 -9.51
C GLU A 114 9.37 -21.79 -8.64
N ALA A 115 9.62 -21.04 -7.56
CA ALA A 115 8.57 -20.53 -6.68
C ALA A 115 7.56 -19.63 -7.40
N ALA A 116 8.02 -18.76 -8.31
CA ALA A 116 7.15 -17.88 -9.07
C ALA A 116 6.33 -18.64 -10.11
N LEU A 117 6.96 -19.59 -10.82
CA LEU A 117 6.25 -20.45 -11.77
C LEU A 117 5.16 -21.29 -11.09
N ALA A 118 5.46 -21.86 -9.91
CA ALA A 118 4.48 -22.57 -9.10
C ALA A 118 3.34 -21.66 -8.64
N ALA A 119 3.65 -20.42 -8.22
CA ALA A 119 2.65 -19.44 -7.83
C ALA A 119 1.72 -19.07 -8.98
N TYR A 120 2.26 -18.81 -10.19
CA TYR A 120 1.41 -18.54 -11.36
C TYR A 120 0.47 -19.72 -11.63
N GLN A 121 0.99 -20.95 -11.63
CA GLN A 121 0.21 -22.15 -11.94
C GLN A 121 -0.90 -22.42 -10.93
N ALA A 122 -0.76 -21.96 -9.68
CA ALA A 122 -1.78 -22.10 -8.65
C ALA A 122 -3.04 -21.24 -8.91
N VAL A 123 -2.93 -20.20 -9.75
CA VAL A 123 -4.01 -19.23 -9.98
C VAL A 123 -4.52 -19.19 -11.43
N VAL A 124 -3.82 -19.83 -12.37
CA VAL A 124 -4.27 -19.94 -13.77
C VAL A 124 -4.56 -21.37 -14.19
N VAL A 125 -5.56 -21.54 -15.06
CA VAL A 125 -5.92 -22.86 -15.64
C VAL A 125 -4.87 -23.34 -16.66
N LYS A 126 -4.25 -22.41 -17.40
CA LYS A 126 -3.25 -22.72 -18.43
C LYS A 126 -1.90 -22.12 -18.02
N PRO A 127 -0.79 -22.90 -18.09
CA PRO A 127 0.53 -22.38 -17.78
C PRO A 127 0.85 -21.10 -18.58
N LEU A 128 1.40 -20.09 -17.89
CA LEU A 128 1.87 -18.88 -18.55
C LEU A 128 3.16 -19.17 -19.31
N ASN A 129 3.26 -18.66 -20.53
CA ASN A 129 4.52 -18.66 -21.28
C ASN A 129 5.38 -17.43 -20.91
N ASN A 130 6.66 -17.47 -21.28
CA ASN A 130 7.60 -16.38 -20.95
C ASN A 130 7.15 -15.01 -21.47
N SER A 131 6.51 -14.96 -22.65
CA SER A 131 6.04 -13.70 -23.22
C SER A 131 4.86 -13.12 -22.45
N ALA A 132 3.96 -13.95 -21.92
CA ALA A 132 2.84 -13.52 -21.10
C ALA A 132 3.33 -12.98 -19.75
N ILE A 133 4.33 -13.64 -19.14
CA ILE A 133 4.95 -13.18 -17.89
C ILE A 133 5.63 -11.83 -18.12
N GLN A 134 6.47 -11.69 -19.15
CA GLN A 134 7.14 -10.41 -19.45
C GLN A 134 6.15 -9.30 -19.77
N GLY A 135 5.14 -9.57 -20.61
CA GLY A 135 4.12 -8.59 -20.93
C GLY A 135 3.31 -8.13 -19.71
N ALA A 136 3.15 -9.00 -18.70
CA ALA A 136 2.56 -8.60 -17.43
C ALA A 136 3.51 -7.72 -16.59
N LEU A 137 4.79 -8.07 -16.51
CA LEU A 137 5.79 -7.28 -15.77
C LEU A 137 6.03 -5.89 -16.37
N ASP A 138 5.83 -5.76 -17.69
CA ASP A 138 5.88 -4.47 -18.38
C ASP A 138 4.59 -3.65 -18.14
N ALA A 139 3.43 -4.30 -18.12
CA ALA A 139 2.14 -3.62 -18.02
C ALA A 139 1.72 -3.23 -16.59
N LEU A 140 2.10 -3.99 -15.57
CA LEU A 140 1.69 -3.74 -14.18
C LEU A 140 2.24 -2.42 -13.60
N PRO A 141 3.50 -2.00 -13.88
CA PRO A 141 4.00 -0.68 -13.49
C PRO A 141 3.25 0.47 -14.16
N ASP A 142 2.92 0.35 -15.45
CA ASP A 142 2.17 1.37 -16.20
C ASP A 142 0.73 1.56 -15.66
N LYS A 143 0.23 0.56 -14.93
CA LYS A 143 -1.06 0.58 -14.24
C LYS A 143 -0.97 1.01 -12.78
N GLU A 144 0.22 1.41 -12.33
CA GLU A 144 0.49 1.86 -10.95
C GLU A 144 0.16 0.79 -9.88
N LEU A 145 0.14 -0.50 -10.25
CA LEU A 145 -0.18 -1.59 -9.32
C LEU A 145 1.04 -2.13 -8.58
N ILE A 146 2.22 -1.99 -9.20
CA ILE A 146 3.50 -2.38 -8.63
C ILE A 146 4.53 -1.32 -8.96
N TRP A 147 5.56 -1.24 -8.13
CA TRP A 147 6.74 -0.46 -8.42
C TRP A 147 7.94 -1.37 -8.69
N ARG A 148 8.80 -0.90 -9.60
CA ARG A 148 10.08 -1.51 -9.94
C ARG A 148 11.21 -0.69 -9.31
N ALA A 149 11.69 -1.10 -8.14
CA ALA A 149 12.75 -0.40 -7.40
C ALA A 149 14.14 -0.52 -8.06
N GLY A 150 14.33 -1.55 -8.91
CA GLY A 150 15.58 -1.87 -9.58
C GLY A 150 15.38 -2.98 -10.62
N ARG A 151 16.46 -3.40 -11.30
CA ARG A 151 16.37 -4.50 -12.28
C ARG A 151 16.09 -5.82 -11.54
N GLY A 152 14.83 -6.25 -11.53
CA GLY A 152 14.39 -7.51 -10.93
C GLY A 152 13.61 -7.35 -9.61
N ASP A 153 13.59 -6.17 -9.02
CA ASP A 153 12.87 -5.91 -7.76
C ASP A 153 11.47 -5.39 -8.07
N TYR A 154 10.45 -6.17 -7.70
CA TYR A 154 9.04 -5.83 -7.85
C TYR A 154 8.36 -5.86 -6.48
N ALA A 155 7.64 -4.80 -6.16
CA ALA A 155 6.91 -4.67 -4.91
C ALA A 155 5.63 -3.87 -5.09
N PHE A 156 4.69 -4.04 -4.15
CA PHE A 156 3.56 -3.14 -4.00
C PHE A 156 4.04 -1.75 -3.55
N GLU A 157 3.23 -0.72 -3.80
CA GLU A 157 3.55 0.65 -3.42
C GLU A 157 3.73 0.79 -1.90
N ASP A 158 2.86 0.15 -1.12
CA ASP A 158 2.95 0.10 0.33
C ASP A 158 2.53 -1.26 0.89
N ASP A 159 3.03 -1.57 2.08
CA ASP A 159 2.77 -2.85 2.77
C ASP A 159 1.30 -3.02 3.19
N GLY A 160 0.58 -1.91 3.44
CA GLY A 160 -0.83 -1.92 3.81
C GLY A 160 -1.70 -2.37 2.63
N LEU A 161 -1.43 -1.86 1.42
CA LEU A 161 -2.10 -2.31 0.20
C LEU A 161 -1.84 -3.79 -0.09
N ARG A 162 -0.59 -4.25 0.09
CA ARG A 162 -0.25 -5.67 -0.05
C ARG A 162 -1.01 -6.53 0.96
N ALA A 163 -1.07 -6.11 2.23
CA ALA A 163 -1.77 -6.83 3.28
C ALA A 163 -3.27 -6.94 2.98
N TRP A 164 -3.89 -5.82 2.59
CA TRP A 164 -5.28 -5.79 2.14
C TRP A 164 -5.51 -6.72 0.94
N TYR A 165 -4.63 -6.73 -0.05
CA TYR A 165 -4.73 -7.62 -1.22
C TYR A 165 -4.76 -9.10 -0.80
N LEU A 166 -3.84 -9.51 0.08
CA LEU A 166 -3.76 -10.89 0.56
C LEU A 166 -4.97 -11.31 1.39
N GLU A 167 -5.60 -10.37 2.10
CA GLU A 167 -6.86 -10.60 2.83
C GLU A 167 -8.04 -10.80 1.86
N GLN A 168 -8.12 -9.99 0.79
CA GLN A 168 -9.18 -10.11 -0.22
C GLN A 168 -9.00 -11.31 -1.15
N HIS A 169 -7.77 -11.77 -1.34
CA HIS A 169 -7.40 -12.89 -2.19
C HIS A 169 -6.70 -13.98 -1.37
N PRO A 170 -7.43 -14.68 -0.48
CA PRO A 170 -6.86 -15.78 0.27
C PRO A 170 -6.37 -16.86 -0.69
N GLN A 171 -5.23 -17.45 -0.36
CA GLN A 171 -4.68 -18.55 -1.14
C GLN A 171 -5.72 -19.66 -1.23
N PRO A 172 -6.03 -20.21 -2.42
CA PRO A 172 -6.93 -21.34 -2.50
C PRO A 172 -6.35 -22.47 -1.64
N GLN A 173 -7.14 -22.97 -0.69
CA GLN A 173 -6.76 -24.16 0.07
C GLN A 173 -6.51 -25.27 -0.94
N LEU A 174 -5.25 -25.71 -1.04
CA LEU A 174 -4.95 -26.98 -1.69
C LEU A 174 -5.80 -28.02 -0.96
N LEU A 175 -6.86 -28.50 -1.63
CA LEU A 175 -7.62 -29.65 -1.17
C LEU A 175 -6.61 -30.79 -1.10
N GLY A 176 -6.18 -31.10 0.12
CA GLY A 176 -5.24 -32.17 0.37
C GLY A 176 -5.81 -33.50 -0.11
N ALA A 177 -5.01 -34.20 -0.91
CA ALA A 177 -4.78 -35.65 -0.88
C ALA A 177 -3.72 -36.00 -1.91
#